data_AF-A0AA38F2X1-F1
#
_entry.id   AF-A0AA38F2X1-F1
#
_cell.length_a   1.000
_cell.length_b   1.000
_cell.length_c   1.000
_cell.angle_alpha   90.00
_cell.angle_beta   90.00
_cell.angle_gamma   90.00
#
_symmetry.space_group_name_H-M   'P 1'
#
loop_
_entity.id
_entity.type
_entity.pdbx_description
1 polymer ?
#
loop_
_entity_poly.entity_id
_entity_poly.type
_entity_poly.pdbx_seq_one_letter_code
_entity_poly.pdbx_strand_id
1 'polypeptide(L)' 'MMLLEIISGRRNLDLTVQESSRYYFPSWAATEVDKGNNIMDIVDERIANNADVEEVRSAVQ' A
#
# COMPACT_ATOMS: atom_id res chain seq x y z
N MET A 1 6.29 0.13 8.75
CA MET A 1 7.31 -0.52 7.89
C MET A 1 7.76 0.47 6.84
N MET A 2 9.06 0.78 6.74
CA MET A 2 9.57 1.82 5.82
C MET A 2 9.32 1.46 4.34
N LEU A 3 9.37 0.17 3.99
CA LEU A 3 9.19 -0.30 2.61
C LEU A 3 7.86 0.14 2.01
N LEU A 4 6.75 -0.05 2.74
CA LEU A 4 5.42 0.38 2.29
C LEU A 4 5.35 1.89 2.07
N GLU A 5 6.04 2.69 2.87
CA GLU A 5 6.08 4.15 2.68
C GLU A 5 6.86 4.54 1.42
N ILE A 6 7.92 3.81 1.10
CA ILE A 6 8.71 4.03 -0.10
C ILE A 6 7.92 3.66 -1.35
N ILE A 7 7.32 2.46 -1.39
CA ILE A 7 6.65 1.97 -2.59
C ILE A 7 5.28 2.62 -2.82
N SER A 8 4.58 3.03 -1.76
CA SER A 8 3.26 3.68 -1.88
C SER A 8 3.32 5.20 -1.92
N GLY A 9 4.42 5.80 -1.47
CA GLY A 9 4.52 7.25 -1.24
C GLY A 9 3.64 7.76 -0.09
N ARG A 10 2.97 6.87 0.65
CA ARG A 10 2.06 7.20 1.76
C ARG A 10 2.73 6.96 3.10
N ARG A 11 2.35 7.74 4.11
CA ARG A 11 2.78 7.47 5.48
C ARG A 11 2.12 6.20 6.00
N ASN A 12 2.86 5.44 6.82
CA ASN A 12 2.30 4.28 7.49
C ASN A 12 1.14 4.63 8.41
N LEU A 13 1.25 5.78 9.09
CA LEU A 13 0.22 6.34 9.95
C LEU A 13 -0.18 7.70 9.41
N ASP A 14 -1.44 7.84 9.06
CA ASP A 14 -2.03 9.10 8.66
C ASP A 14 -3.34 9.30 9.41
N LEU A 15 -3.35 10.19 10.41
CA LEU A 15 -4.55 10.51 11.19
C LEU A 15 -5.43 11.56 10.52
N THR A 16 -5.04 12.06 9.33
CA THR A 16 -5.78 13.09 8.60
C THR A 16 -6.82 12.51 7.64
N VAL A 17 -6.72 11.23 7.30
CA VAL A 17 -7.74 10.55 6.47
C VAL A 17 -9.06 10.44 7.23
N GLN A 18 -10.21 10.51 6.56
CA GLN A 18 -11.50 10.47 7.26
C GLN A 18 -11.89 9.06 7.71
N GLU A 19 -11.39 8.04 7.01
CA GLU A 19 -11.70 6.65 7.30
C GLU A 19 -10.70 6.08 8.30
N SER A 20 -11.19 5.71 9.48
CA SER A 20 -10.38 5.12 10.55
C SER A 20 -9.70 3.80 10.14
N SER A 21 -10.31 3.05 9.22
CA SER A 21 -9.72 1.84 8.62
C SER A 21 -8.48 2.13 7.77
N ARG A 22 -8.28 3.39 7.35
CA ARG A 22 -7.14 3.85 6.56
C ARG A 22 -6.07 4.59 7.38
N TYR A 23 -6.27 4.79 8.69
CA TYR A 23 -5.25 5.42 9.54
C TYR A 23 -3.92 4.70 9.48
N TYR A 24 -3.97 3.36 9.53
CA TYR A 24 -2.78 2.54 9.44
C TYR A 24 -2.72 1.87 8.06
N PHE A 25 -2.00 2.52 7.16
CA PHE A 25 -1.89 2.15 5.76
C PHE A 25 -1.43 0.69 5.54
N PRO A 26 -0.46 0.13 6.30
CA PRO A 26 -0.04 -1.26 6.10
C PRO A 26 -1.16 -2.29 6.28
N SER A 27 -1.97 -2.14 7.32
CA SER A 27 -3.09 -3.06 7.55
C SER A 27 -4.18 -2.91 6.48
N TRP A 28 -4.42 -1.67 6.03
CA TRP A 28 -5.34 -1.44 4.92
C TRP A 28 -4.83 -2.10 3.63
N ALA A 29 -3.56 -1.90 3.27
CA ALA A 29 -2.96 -2.48 2.06
C ALA A 29 -3.04 -4.02 2.06
N ALA A 30 -2.72 -4.68 3.18
CA ALA A 30 -2.86 -6.12 3.32
C ALA A 30 -4.30 -6.60 3.13
N THR A 31 -5.25 -5.87 3.73
CA THR A 31 -6.68 -6.18 3.60
C THR A 31 -7.16 -6.06 2.14
N GLU A 32 -6.69 -5.06 1.40
CA GLU A 32 -7.06 -4.90 -0.02
C GLU A 32 -6.49 -6.01 -0.89
N VAL A 33 -5.25 -6.44 -0.64
CA VAL A 33 -4.64 -7.59 -1.33
C VAL A 33 -5.42 -8.88 -1.03
N ASP A 34 -5.81 -9.10 0.22
CA ASP A 34 -6.60 -10.28 0.63
C ASP A 34 -8.00 -10.32 0.01
N LYS A 35 -8.61 -9.14 -0.25
CA LYS A 35 -9.89 -9.02 -0.97
C LYS A 35 -9.78 -9.31 -2.46
N GLY A 36 -8.57 -9.48 -2.99
CA GLY A 36 -8.32 -9.65 -4.42
C GLY A 36 -8.41 -8.34 -5.22
N ASN A 37 -8.31 -7.19 -4.56
CA ASN A 37 -8.22 -5.91 -5.25
C ASN A 37 -6.86 -5.79 -5.97
N ASN A 38 -6.79 -4.89 -6.94
CA ASN A 38 -5.59 -4.70 -7.73
C ASN A 38 -4.44 -4.20 -6.84
N ILE A 39 -3.37 -4.98 -6.76
CA ILE A 39 -2.21 -4.64 -5.93
C ILE A 39 -1.45 -3.41 -6.44
N MET A 40 -1.62 -3.02 -7.70
CA MET A 40 -1.00 -1.79 -8.20
C MET A 40 -1.64 -0.53 -7.63
N ASP A 41 -2.85 -0.64 -7.04
CA ASP A 41 -3.56 0.51 -6.44
C ASP A 41 -2.90 1.01 -5.15
N ILE A 42 -1.99 0.21 -4.55
CA ILE A 42 -1.22 0.58 -3.36
C ILE A 42 0.18 1.15 -3.68
N VAL A 43 0.58 1.16 -4.95
CA VAL A 43 1.89 1.64 -5.41
C VAL A 43 1.79 3.12 -5.81
N ASP A 44 2.84 3.89 -5.56
CA ASP A 44 2.95 5.27 -6.00
C ASP A 44 2.94 5.33 -7.54
N GLU A 45 2.09 6.19 -8.10
CA GLU A 45 1.92 6.35 -9.55
C GLU A 45 3.23 6.68 -10.28
N ARG A 46 4.20 7.31 -9.59
CA ARG A 46 5.49 7.71 -10.16
C ARG A 46 6.41 6.52 -10.42
N ILE A 47 6.19 5.39 -9.74
CA ILE A 47 7.00 4.17 -9.88
C ILE A 47 6.19 2.97 -10.38
N ALA A 48 4.85 3.08 -10.44
CA ALA A 48 3.94 1.99 -10.79
C ALA A 48 4.28 1.31 -12.14
N ASN A 49 4.73 2.08 -13.14
CA ASN A 49 5.12 1.52 -14.45
C ASN A 49 6.39 0.66 -14.42
N ASN A 50 7.18 0.76 -13.34
CA ASN A 50 8.44 0.05 -13.16
C ASN A 50 8.37 -0.97 -12.01
N ALA A 51 7.24 -1.07 -11.32
CA ALA A 51 7.06 -1.96 -10.20
C ALA A 51 6.69 -3.37 -10.67
N ASP A 52 7.35 -4.38 -10.09
CA ASP A 52 7.00 -5.78 -10.28
C ASP A 52 5.87 -6.17 -9.31
N VAL A 53 4.81 -6.76 -9.86
CA VAL A 53 3.59 -7.14 -9.12
C VAL A 53 3.88 -8.13 -7.99
N GLU A 54 4.81 -9.07 -8.20
CA GLU A 54 5.15 -10.09 -7.21
C GLU A 54 6.05 -9.52 -6.09
N GLU A 55 6.95 -8.59 -6.43
CA GLU A 55 7.72 -7.86 -5.40
C GLU A 55 6.80 -7.01 -4.52
N VAL A 56 5.81 -6.33 -5.11
CA VAL A 56 4.83 -5.55 -4.35
C VAL A 56 3.97 -6.47 -3.48
N ARG A 57 3.60 -7.66 -3.97
CA ARG A 57 2.88 -8.68 -3.18
C ARG A 57 3.67 -9.13 -1.96
N SER A 58 4.96 -9.42 -2.13
CA SER A 58 5.83 -9.81 -1.02
C SER A 58 6.09 -8.70 0.00
N ALA A 59 5.88 -7.43 -0.36
CA ALA A 59 6.07 -6.30 0.55
C ALA A 59 4.88 -6.08 1.50
N VAL A 60 3.73 -6.67 1.17
CA VAL A 60 2.45 -6.49 1.87
C VAL A 60 2.08 -7.68 2.75
N GLN A 61 2.54 -8.89 2.38
CA GLN A 61 2.32 -10.15 3.10
C GLN A 61 3.47 -10.44 4.08
#